data_AF-B3EEC5-F1
#
_entry.id   AF-B3EEC5-F1
#
_cell.length_a   1.000
_cell.length_b   1.000
_cell.length_c   1.000
_cell.angle_alpha   90.00
_cell.angle_beta   90.00
_cell.angle_gamma   90.00
#
_symmetry.space_group_name_H-M   'P 1'
#
loop_
_entity.id
_entity.type
_entity.pdbx_description
1 polymer ?
#
loop_
_entity_poly.entity_id
_entity_poly.type
_entity_poly.pdbx_seq_one_letter_code
_entity_poly.pdbx_strand_id
1 'polypeptide(L)'
;MVALAAAEHYLKTYDLGLPELPDLELVTSTEPCAMCFGAIIWSGIRKVISGATSRDAEAAGFDEGPKPDNWIACLETRGITVVSEVCRAEAGTVLKAYNAGGGQIYNPQRTG
;
A
#
# COMPACT_ATOMS: atom_id res chain seq x y z
N MET A 1 -2.28 -2.70 -5.54
CA MET A 1 -2.44 -3.12 -6.95
C MET A 1 -3.89 -3.30 -7.35
N VAL A 2 -4.60 -4.32 -6.82
CA VAL A 2 -5.96 -4.67 -7.30
C VAL A 2 -6.94 -3.50 -7.24
N ALA A 3 -6.95 -2.74 -6.13
CA ALA A 3 -7.83 -1.58 -5.99
C ALA A 3 -7.56 -0.49 -7.05
N LEU A 4 -6.29 -0.18 -7.33
CA LEU A 4 -5.89 0.81 -8.34
C LEU A 4 -6.30 0.35 -9.73
N ALA A 5 -5.93 -0.88 -10.11
CA ALA A 5 -6.28 -1.45 -11.41
C ALA A 5 -7.80 -1.56 -11.62
N ALA A 6 -8.56 -1.89 -10.57
CA ALA A 6 -10.02 -1.93 -10.63
C ALA A 6 -10.61 -0.53 -10.84
N ALA A 7 -10.08 0.49 -10.16
CA ALA A 7 -10.51 1.88 -10.34
C ALA A 7 -10.18 2.40 -11.75
N GLU A 8 -8.96 2.16 -12.23
CA GLU A 8 -8.50 2.48 -13.60
C GLU A 8 -9.41 1.84 -14.65
N HIS A 9 -9.69 0.54 -14.51
CA HIS A 9 -10.60 -0.18 -15.40
C HIS A 9 -12.03 0.37 -15.36
N TYR A 10 -12.55 0.65 -14.16
CA TYR A 10 -13.91 1.18 -13.97
C TYR A 10 -14.08 2.57 -14.59
N LEU A 11 -13.11 3.45 -14.38
CA LEU A 11 -13.09 4.82 -14.91
C LEU A 11 -12.58 4.90 -16.36
N LYS A 12 -12.12 3.77 -16.91
CA LYS A 12 -11.60 3.64 -18.29
C LYS A 12 -10.45 4.59 -18.58
N THR A 13 -9.55 4.74 -17.61
CA THR A 13 -8.34 5.56 -17.70
C THR A 13 -7.18 4.87 -16.99
N TYR A 14 -5.96 5.18 -17.39
CA TYR A 14 -4.73 4.77 -16.69
C TYR A 14 -4.16 5.86 -15.79
N ASP A 15 -4.81 7.02 -15.73
CA ASP A 15 -4.47 8.14 -14.85
C ASP A 15 -5.71 8.49 -14.01
N LEU A 16 -5.64 8.20 -12.71
CA LEU A 16 -6.68 8.52 -11.74
C LEU A 16 -6.61 9.99 -11.28
N GLY A 17 -5.64 10.75 -11.76
CA GLY A 17 -5.41 12.15 -11.44
C GLY A 17 -5.87 13.13 -12.52
N LEU A 18 -6.68 12.66 -13.47
CA LEU A 18 -7.24 13.48 -14.55
C LEU A 18 -8.09 14.64 -14.00
N PRO A 19 -8.03 15.85 -14.59
CA PRO A 19 -8.75 17.03 -14.07
C PRO A 19 -10.28 16.89 -14.03
N GLU A 20 -10.85 16.01 -14.85
CA GLU A 20 -12.28 15.71 -14.88
C GLU A 20 -12.73 14.75 -13.76
N LEU A 21 -11.80 14.10 -13.07
CA LEU A 21 -12.07 13.23 -11.93
C LEU A 21 -11.95 14.02 -10.62
N PRO A 22 -12.73 13.65 -9.58
CA PRO A 22 -12.47 14.15 -8.24
C PRO A 22 -11.11 13.63 -7.75
N ASP A 23 -10.54 14.30 -6.75
CA ASP A 23 -9.35 13.77 -6.07
C ASP A 23 -9.67 12.42 -5.44
N LEU A 24 -8.93 11.39 -5.87
CA LEU A 24 -9.09 10.02 -5.40
C LEU A 24 -8.06 9.69 -4.32
N GLU A 25 -8.52 8.94 -3.32
CA GLU A 25 -7.70 8.47 -2.20
C GLU A 25 -7.63 6.94 -2.19
N LEU A 26 -6.44 6.40 -1.87
CA LEU A 26 -6.24 4.98 -1.64
C LEU A 26 -6.24 4.69 -0.14
N VAL A 27 -7.22 3.94 0.34
CA VAL A 27 -7.24 3.41 1.70
C VAL A 27 -6.72 1.96 1.68
N THR A 28 -5.71 1.68 2.47
CA THR A 28 -5.04 0.37 2.55
C THR A 28 -4.86 -0.08 3.99
N SER A 29 -4.99 -1.39 4.24
CA SER A 29 -4.86 -1.96 5.59
C SER A 29 -3.43 -1.91 6.13
N THR A 30 -2.44 -1.80 5.25
CA THR A 30 -1.02 -1.84 5.57
C THR A 30 -0.28 -0.85 4.68
N GLU A 31 0.82 -0.28 5.18
CA GLU A 31 1.78 0.49 4.38
C GLU A 31 2.18 -0.25 3.09
N PRO A 32 2.48 0.47 2.00
CA PRO A 32 2.73 -0.17 0.72
C PRO A 32 4.12 -0.84 0.70
N CYS A 33 4.17 -2.10 0.24
CA CYS A 33 5.42 -2.75 -0.17
C CYS A 33 6.05 -2.01 -1.36
N ALA A 34 7.30 -2.34 -1.70
CA ALA A 34 8.05 -1.70 -2.79
C ALA A 34 7.28 -1.69 -4.14
N MET A 35 6.59 -2.77 -4.48
CA MET A 35 5.75 -2.83 -5.68
C MET A 35 4.56 -1.87 -5.61
N CYS A 36 3.82 -1.90 -4.49
CA CYS A 36 2.66 -1.04 -4.29
C CYS A 36 3.04 0.44 -4.23
N PHE A 37 4.19 0.76 -3.63
CA PHE A 37 4.76 2.11 -3.62
C PHE A 37 4.99 2.63 -5.03
N GLY A 38 5.62 1.82 -5.89
CA GLY A 38 5.80 2.16 -7.31
C GLY A 38 4.46 2.40 -8.02
N ALA A 39 3.47 1.53 -7.80
CA ALA A 39 2.17 1.68 -8.44
C ALA A 39 1.40 2.93 -7.98
N ILE A 40 1.47 3.25 -6.68
CA ILE A 40 0.87 4.49 -6.14
C ILE A 40 1.39 5.71 -6.89
N ILE A 41 2.72 5.79 -7.08
CA ILE A 41 3.38 6.91 -7.79
C ILE A 41 2.81 7.11 -9.20
N TRP A 42 2.50 6.03 -9.91
CA TRP A 42 2.06 6.08 -11.31
C TRP A 42 0.54 6.18 -11.48
N SER A 43 -0.24 5.83 -10.46
CA SER A 43 -1.68 5.70 -10.57
C SER A 43 -2.45 7.01 -10.70
N GLY A 44 -1.87 8.14 -10.29
CA GLY A 44 -2.56 9.43 -10.28
C GLY A 44 -3.38 9.73 -9.01
N ILE A 45 -3.40 8.85 -8.01
CA ILE A 45 -4.04 9.14 -6.72
C ILE A 45 -3.42 10.36 -6.03
N ARG A 46 -4.17 11.00 -5.12
CA ARG A 46 -3.71 12.21 -4.41
C ARG A 46 -3.49 12.00 -2.92
N LYS A 47 -3.99 10.91 -2.36
CA LYS A 47 -3.83 10.59 -0.94
C LYS A 47 -3.76 9.10 -0.68
N VAL A 48 -2.93 8.70 0.27
CA VAL A 48 -2.82 7.33 0.78
C VAL A 48 -3.12 7.34 2.27
N ILE A 49 -4.01 6.44 2.70
CA ILE A 49 -4.32 6.21 4.11
C ILE A 49 -3.94 4.76 4.42
N SER A 50 -3.04 4.53 5.38
CA SER A 50 -2.58 3.20 5.77
C SER A 50 -2.84 2.87 7.24
N GLY A 51 -3.08 1.59 7.51
CA GLY A 51 -3.30 1.07 8.87
C GLY A 51 -2.03 0.53 9.54
N ALA A 52 -1.70 -0.73 9.29
CA ALA A 52 -0.50 -1.36 9.82
C ALA A 52 0.77 -0.79 9.17
N THR A 53 1.87 -0.76 9.93
CA THR A 53 3.18 -0.34 9.42
C THR A 53 3.87 -1.50 8.69
N SER A 54 4.89 -1.20 7.88
CA SER A 54 5.72 -2.24 7.28
C SER A 54 6.43 -3.11 8.33
N ARG A 55 6.77 -2.54 9.48
CA ARG A 55 7.33 -3.33 10.60
C ARG A 55 6.30 -4.33 11.14
N ASP A 56 5.03 -3.97 11.18
CA ASP A 56 3.97 -4.88 11.64
C ASP A 56 3.77 -6.03 10.62
N ALA A 57 3.89 -5.75 9.32
CA ALA A 57 3.85 -6.75 8.26
C ALA A 57 5.06 -7.69 8.27
N GLU A 58 6.27 -7.15 8.40
CA GLU A 58 7.51 -7.92 8.50
C GLU A 58 7.52 -8.80 9.75
N ALA A 59 7.03 -8.29 10.89
CA ALA A 59 6.85 -9.08 12.10
C ALA A 59 5.83 -10.23 11.95
N ALA A 60 4.90 -10.11 11.01
CA ALA A 60 3.97 -11.19 10.63
C ALA A 60 4.54 -12.12 9.54
N GLY A 61 5.77 -11.88 9.06
CA GLY A 61 6.49 -12.74 8.12
C GLY A 61 6.49 -12.28 6.66
N PHE A 62 5.80 -11.19 6.32
CA PHE A 62 5.75 -10.67 4.95
C PHE A 62 7.04 -9.95 4.55
N ASP A 63 7.43 -10.05 3.28
CA ASP A 63 8.53 -9.26 2.69
C ASP A 63 7.97 -7.98 2.05
N GLU A 64 8.33 -6.83 2.60
CA GLU A 64 7.92 -5.51 2.09
C GLU A 64 8.81 -5.00 0.95
N GLY A 65 9.92 -5.68 0.69
CA GLY A 65 10.89 -5.34 -0.34
C GLY A 65 11.67 -4.03 -0.07
N PRO A 66 12.61 -3.70 -0.97
CA PRO A 66 13.54 -2.58 -0.77
C PRO A 66 12.91 -1.23 -1.18
N LYS A 67 11.90 -0.76 -0.43
CA LYS A 67 11.38 0.60 -0.59
C LYS A 67 12.22 1.62 0.19
N PRO A 68 12.30 2.90 -0.23
CA PRO A 68 13.05 3.92 0.51
C PRO A 68 12.56 4.09 1.95
N ASP A 69 13.46 4.31 2.90
CA ASP A 69 13.11 4.55 4.32
C ASP A 69 12.20 5.79 4.47
N ASN A 70 12.42 6.80 3.62
CA ASN A 70 11.66 8.04 3.59
C ASN A 70 10.50 8.01 2.57
N TRP A 71 9.89 6.84 2.31
CA TRP A 71 8.84 6.69 1.30
C TRP A 71 7.69 7.69 1.42
N ILE A 72 7.31 8.07 2.66
CA ILE A 72 6.26 9.09 2.91
C ILE A 72 6.64 10.40 2.24
N ALA A 73 7.83 10.92 2.56
CA ALA A 73 8.33 12.16 1.96
C ALA A 73 8.47 12.02 0.42
N CYS A 74 8.84 10.84 -0.08
CA CYS A 74 8.89 10.59 -1.52
C CYS A 74 7.52 10.68 -2.21
N LEU A 75 6.42 10.35 -1.52
CA LEU A 75 5.07 10.55 -2.02
C LEU A 75 4.62 12.01 -1.87
N GLU A 76 4.88 12.64 -0.72
CA GLU A 76 4.49 14.03 -0.45
C GLU A 76 5.15 15.01 -1.41
N THR A 77 6.42 14.80 -1.76
CA THR A 77 7.15 15.61 -2.76
C THR A 77 6.54 15.52 -4.17
N ARG A 78 5.70 14.52 -4.41
CA ARG A 78 4.93 14.34 -5.65
C ARG A 78 3.48 14.82 -5.53
N GLY A 79 3.13 15.49 -4.43
CA GLY A 79 1.77 15.97 -4.17
C GLY A 79 0.81 14.87 -3.69
N ILE A 80 1.34 13.73 -3.22
CA ILE A 80 0.53 12.63 -2.66
C ILE A 80 0.60 12.71 -1.14
N THR A 81 -0.50 13.08 -0.50
CA THR A 81 -0.57 13.16 0.97
C THR A 81 -0.61 11.76 1.57
N VAL A 82 0.06 11.56 2.71
CA VAL A 82 0.04 10.27 3.42
C VAL A 82 -0.49 10.45 4.84
N VAL A 83 -1.41 9.57 5.24
CA VAL A 83 -1.86 9.41 6.62
C VAL A 83 -1.60 7.96 7.01
N SER A 84 -0.61 7.71 7.85
CA SER A 84 -0.26 6.36 8.30
C SER A 84 -0.81 6.06 9.69
N GLU A 85 -0.77 4.78 10.06
CA GLU A 85 -1.10 4.27 11.39
C GLU A 85 -2.57 4.43 11.81
N VAL A 86 -3.50 4.55 10.84
CA VAL A 86 -4.94 4.64 11.11
C VAL A 86 -5.49 3.28 11.55
N CYS A 87 -5.99 3.19 12.79
CA CYS A 87 -6.43 1.92 13.38
C CYS A 87 -5.32 0.85 13.34
N ARG A 88 -4.06 1.27 13.60
CA ARG A 88 -2.88 0.40 13.52
C ARG A 88 -2.99 -0.85 14.39
N ALA A 89 -3.53 -0.74 15.59
CA ALA A 89 -3.63 -1.87 16.53
C ALA A 89 -4.54 -2.97 15.98
N GLU A 90 -5.67 -2.59 15.42
CA GLU A 90 -6.64 -3.47 14.79
C GLU A 90 -6.06 -4.08 13.51
N ALA A 91 -5.44 -3.27 12.65
CA ALA A 91 -4.81 -3.73 11.42
C ALA A 91 -3.67 -4.74 11.69
N GLY A 92 -2.81 -4.45 12.66
CA GLY A 92 -1.74 -5.35 13.09
C GLY A 92 -2.26 -6.66 13.70
N THR A 93 -3.41 -6.63 14.36
CA THR A 93 -4.05 -7.83 14.91
C THR A 93 -4.48 -8.80 13.80
N VAL A 94 -5.01 -8.27 12.69
CA VAL A 94 -5.39 -9.09 11.53
C VAL A 94 -4.17 -9.79 10.91
N LEU A 95 -3.05 -9.08 10.76
CA LEU A 95 -1.81 -9.66 10.22
C LEU A 95 -1.26 -10.79 11.10
N LYS A 96 -1.24 -10.59 12.42
CA LYS A 96 -0.81 -11.61 13.38
C LYS A 96 -1.73 -12.82 13.37
N ALA A 97 -3.05 -12.60 13.32
CA ALA A 97 -4.04 -13.67 13.27
C ALA A 97 -3.91 -14.50 11.98
N TYR A 98 -3.66 -13.84 10.84
CA TYR A 98 -3.43 -14.53 9.56
C TYR A 98 -2.24 -15.49 9.62
N ASN A 99 -1.10 -15.02 10.13
CA ASN A 99 0.09 -15.85 10.27
C ASN A 99 -0.12 -16.99 11.28
N ALA A 100 -0.70 -16.69 12.45
CA ALA A 100 -1.00 -17.71 13.47
C ALA A 100 -1.98 -18.79 12.99
N GLY A 101 -2.87 -18.44 12.05
CA GLY A 101 -3.79 -19.37 11.41
C GLY A 101 -3.17 -20.22 10.30
N GLY A 102 -1.87 -20.13 10.05
CA GLY A 102 -1.19 -20.85 8.97
C GLY A 102 -1.44 -20.25 7.58
N GLY A 103 -1.77 -18.96 7.51
CA GLY A 103 -1.94 -18.25 6.25
C GLY A 103 -0.70 -18.32 5.37
N GLN A 104 -0.91 -18.43 4.06
CA GLN A 104 0.19 -18.47 3.11
C GLN A 104 0.82 -17.09 2.96
N ILE A 105 2.04 -16.92 3.46
CA ILE A 105 2.83 -15.71 3.25
C ILE A 105 3.31 -15.70 1.79
N TYR A 106 2.83 -14.72 1.01
CA TYR A 106 3.24 -14.54 -0.38
C TYR A 106 4.62 -13.89 -0.44
N ASN A 107 5.66 -14.71 -0.43
CA ASN A 107 7.03 -14.33 -0.72
C ASN A 107 7.58 -15.26 -1.82
N PRO A 108 8.37 -14.75 -2.79
CA PRO A 108 9.07 -15.63 -3.72
C PRO A 108 10.02 -16.54 -2.94
N GLN A 109 9.96 -17.85 -3.17
CA GLN A 109 10.95 -18.78 -2.64
C GLN A 109 12.29 -18.48 -3.32
N ARG A 110 13.22 -17.88 -2.58
CA ARG A 110 14.60 -17.68 -3.03
C ARG A 110 15.42 -18.79 -2.39
N THR A 111 15.71 -19.86 -3.14
CA THR A 111 16.76 -20.81 -2.76
C THR A 111 18.10 -20.10 -2.92
N GLY A 112 18.68 -19.71 -1.78
CA GLY A 112 20.09 -19.32 -1.66
C GLY A 112 20.83 -20.40 -0.90
#